data_AF-A0A955VWZ4-F1
#
_entry.id   AF-A0A955VWZ4-F1
#
_cell.length_a   1.000
_cell.length_b   1.000
_cell.length_c   1.000
_cell.angle_alpha   90.00
_cell.angle_beta   90.00
_cell.angle_gamma   90.00
#
_symmetry.space_group_name_H-M   'P 1'
#
loop_
_entity.id
_entity.type
_entity.pdbx_description
1 polymer ?
#
loop_
_entity_poly.entity_id
_entity_poly.type
_entity_poly.pdbx_seq_one_letter_code
_entity_poly.pdbx_strand_id
1 'polypeptide(L)'
;DLIILDPPSTSTGPRKKRWSAARDYPELVALALPLLRPGGCLWTVTNHRATPAHRFARKVAEALPEGSTLERACPPPVDYPVDGPFPVKTLWWRVPG
;
A
#
# COMPACT_ATOMS: atom_id res chain seq x y z
N ASP A 1 -1.06 -16.54 -1.44
CA ASP A 1 -0.24 -16.26 -2.64
C ASP A 1 -0.10 -14.78 -2.93
N LEU A 2 -1.23 -14.08 -3.02
CA LEU A 2 -1.31 -12.63 -3.20
C LEU A 2 -2.24 -12.07 -2.11
N ILE A 3 -1.86 -10.93 -1.52
CA ILE A 3 -2.76 -10.12 -0.69
C ILE A 3 -2.89 -8.74 -1.33
N ILE A 4 -4.13 -8.23 -1.41
CA ILE A 4 -4.42 -6.89 -1.92
C ILE A 4 -4.91 -6.03 -0.77
N LEU A 5 -4.27 -4.88 -0.58
CA LEU A 5 -4.62 -3.86 0.40
C LEU A 5 -5.09 -2.62 -0.35
N ASP A 6 -6.41 -2.41 -0.38
CA ASP A 6 -7.04 -1.21 -0.95
C ASP A 6 -8.01 -0.56 0.06
N PRO A 7 -7.49 0.02 1.16
CA PRO A 7 -8.32 0.68 2.15
C PRO A 7 -8.77 2.07 1.67
N PRO A 8 -9.86 2.63 2.24
CA PRO A 8 -10.20 4.02 2.04
C PRO A 8 -9.10 4.95 2.57
N SER A 9 -9.04 6.20 2.12
CA SER A 9 -8.07 7.20 2.64
C SER A 9 -8.12 7.37 4.17
N THR A 10 -9.34 7.35 4.72
CA THR A 10 -9.60 7.37 6.16
C THR A 10 -10.83 6.51 6.45
N SER A 11 -10.91 5.98 7.67
CA SER A 11 -12.11 5.30 8.16
C SER A 11 -12.30 5.55 9.65
N THR A 12 -13.54 5.44 10.10
CA THR A 12 -13.88 5.48 11.53
C THR A 12 -14.54 4.15 11.89
N GLY A 13 -13.86 3.35 12.69
CA GLY A 13 -14.35 2.07 13.18
C GLY A 13 -15.15 2.20 14.48
N PRO A 14 -15.54 1.05 15.05
CA PRO A 14 -16.20 0.98 16.35
C PRO A 14 -15.42 1.72 17.44
N ARG A 15 -16.14 2.22 18.45
CA ARG A 15 -15.56 3.01 19.55
C ARG A 15 -14.77 4.25 19.08
N LYS A 16 -15.14 4.81 17.91
CA LYS A 16 -14.53 6.01 17.32
C LYS A 16 -13.02 5.84 17.01
N LYS A 17 -12.51 4.61 16.84
CA LYS A 17 -11.11 4.39 16.40
C LYS A 17 -10.98 4.92 14.97
N ARG A 18 -10.15 5.94 14.77
CA ARG A 18 -9.87 6.51 13.45
C ARG A 18 -8.65 5.86 12.84
N TRP A 19 -8.78 5.44 11.58
CA TRP A 19 -7.68 4.93 10.77
C TRP A 19 -7.43 5.87 9.59
N SER A 20 -6.17 6.04 9.19
CA SER A 20 -5.77 6.82 8.02
C SER A 20 -4.66 6.13 7.26
N ALA A 21 -4.78 6.05 5.94
CA ALA A 21 -3.75 5.52 5.06
C ALA A 21 -2.42 6.30 5.18
N ALA A 22 -2.47 7.57 5.58
CA ALA A 22 -1.26 8.37 5.78
C ALA A 22 -0.43 7.88 6.98
N ARG A 23 -1.08 7.36 8.02
CA ARG A 23 -0.46 7.05 9.31
C ARG A 23 -0.35 5.54 9.54
N ASP A 24 -1.44 4.82 9.32
CA ASP A 24 -1.67 3.48 9.85
C ASP A 24 -1.46 2.37 8.80
N TYR A 25 -1.05 2.72 7.58
CA TYR A 25 -0.76 1.75 6.53
C TYR A 25 0.33 0.74 6.90
N PRO A 26 1.45 1.14 7.56
CA PRO A 26 2.45 0.17 8.03
C PRO A 26 1.88 -0.91 8.96
N GLU A 27 0.96 -0.54 9.87
CA GLU A 27 0.27 -1.50 10.75
C GLU A 27 -0.56 -2.49 9.92
N LEU A 28 -1.27 -2.00 8.90
CA LEU A 28 -2.05 -2.86 7.99
C LEU A 28 -1.15 -3.85 7.22
N VAL A 29 0.02 -3.42 6.75
CA VAL A 29 1.00 -4.28 6.09
C VAL A 29 1.50 -5.35 7.07
N ALA A 30 1.88 -4.96 8.28
CA ALA A 30 2.36 -5.89 9.30
C ALA A 30 1.31 -6.96 9.67
N LEU A 31 0.03 -6.60 9.72
CA LEU A 31 -1.06 -7.56 9.96
C LEU A 31 -1.29 -8.51 8.77
N ALA A 32 -1.00 -8.08 7.54
CA ALA A 32 -1.18 -8.88 6.34
C ALA A 32 -0.04 -9.90 6.13
N LEU A 33 1.20 -9.54 6.49
CA LEU A 33 2.38 -10.36 6.21
C LEU A 33 2.31 -11.81 6.73
N PRO A 34 1.85 -12.09 7.96
CA PRO A 34 1.74 -13.47 8.46
C PRO A 34 0.74 -14.34 7.69
N LEU A 35 -0.17 -13.72 6.94
CA LEU A 35 -1.16 -14.41 6.11
C LEU A 35 -0.63 -14.70 4.71
N LEU A 36 0.50 -14.11 4.33
CA LEU A 36 1.12 -14.30 3.04
C LEU A 36 2.01 -15.54 3.07
N ARG A 37 1.87 -16.41 2.07
CA ARG A 37 2.82 -17.52 1.91
C ARG A 37 4.25 -16.99 1.70
N PRO A 38 5.28 -17.78 2.05
CA PRO A 38 6.65 -17.53 1.61
C PRO A 38 6.74 -17.23 0.10
N GLY A 39 7.50 -16.20 -0.27
CA GLY A 39 7.67 -15.80 -1.67
C GLY A 39 6.43 -15.16 -2.31
N GLY A 40 5.40 -14.88 -1.52
CA GLY A 40 4.15 -14.29 -1.96
C GLY A 40 4.28 -12.82 -2.39
N CYS A 41 3.19 -12.30 -2.96
CA CYS A 41 3.12 -10.91 -3.41
C CYS A 41 2.16 -10.10 -2.55
N LEU A 42 2.51 -8.83 -2.30
CA LEU A 42 1.66 -7.86 -1.64
C LEU A 42 1.36 -6.72 -2.61
N TRP A 43 0.07 -6.45 -2.82
CA TRP A 43 -0.37 -5.34 -3.65
C TRP A 43 -0.93 -4.24 -2.76
N THR A 44 -0.24 -3.11 -2.67
CA THR A 44 -0.62 -1.98 -1.81
C THR A 44 -1.16 -0.82 -2.64
N VAL A 45 -2.35 -0.34 -2.30
CA VAL A 45 -3.07 0.70 -3.02
C VAL A 45 -3.49 1.83 -2.07
N THR A 46 -3.35 3.08 -2.51
CA THR A 46 -3.98 4.20 -1.81
C THR A 46 -4.33 5.35 -2.75
N ASN A 47 -5.53 5.91 -2.58
CA ASN A 47 -5.96 7.16 -3.21
C ASN A 47 -5.73 8.40 -2.32
N HIS A 48 -5.02 8.27 -1.19
CA HIS A 48 -4.83 9.39 -0.26
C HIS A 48 -4.01 10.51 -0.89
N ARG A 49 -4.66 11.65 -1.16
CA ARG A 49 -4.12 12.77 -1.95
C ARG A 49 -2.82 13.34 -1.39
N ALA A 50 -2.75 13.52 -0.07
CA ALA A 50 -1.61 14.14 0.59
C ALA A 50 -0.42 13.18 0.80
N THR A 51 -0.55 11.90 0.41
CA THR A 51 0.58 10.95 0.43
C THR A 51 1.12 10.79 -0.98
N PRO A 52 2.29 11.37 -1.30
CA PRO A 52 2.93 11.17 -2.59
C PRO A 52 3.52 9.75 -2.71
N ALA A 53 3.70 9.27 -3.94
CA ALA A 53 4.14 7.90 -4.24
C ALA A 53 5.42 7.48 -3.50
N HIS A 54 6.45 8.33 -3.46
CA HIS A 54 7.70 8.02 -2.78
C HIS A 54 7.53 7.85 -1.26
N ARG A 55 6.66 8.66 -0.61
CA ARG A 55 6.36 8.52 0.82
C ARG A 55 5.56 7.25 1.09
N PHE A 56 4.63 6.92 0.20
CA PHE A 56 3.85 5.70 0.30
C PHE A 56 4.74 4.46 0.18
N ALA A 57 5.57 4.40 -0.85
CA ALA A 57 6.51 3.31 -1.07
C ALA A 57 7.43 3.12 0.14
N ARG A 58 7.98 4.21 0.69
CA ARG A 58 8.83 4.15 1.87
C ARG A 58 8.10 3.60 3.10
N LYS A 59 6.87 4.06 3.37
CA LYS A 59 6.04 3.57 4.49
C LYS A 59 5.75 2.07 4.39
N VAL A 60 5.48 1.58 3.18
CA VAL A 60 5.25 0.15 2.97
C VAL A 60 6.55 -0.61 3.16
N ALA A 61 7.66 -0.15 2.56
CA ALA A 61 8.97 -0.78 2.70
C ALA A 61 9.45 -0.87 4.16
N GLU A 62 9.21 0.16 4.98
CA GLU A 62 9.52 0.17 6.42
C GLU A 62 8.80 -0.95 7.21
N ALA A 63 7.67 -1.45 6.70
CA ALA A 63 6.90 -2.53 7.32
C ALA A 63 7.15 -3.91 6.69
N LEU A 64 7.89 -3.98 5.59
CA LEU A 64 8.19 -5.22 4.88
C LEU A 64 9.44 -5.90 5.45
N PRO A 65 9.54 -7.24 5.37
CA PRO A 65 10.76 -7.96 5.73
C PRO A 65 11.94 -7.55 4.84
N GLU A 66 13.15 -7.65 5.38
CA GLU A 66 14.38 -7.48 4.62
C GLU A 66 14.41 -8.42 3.41
N GLY A 67 14.89 -7.93 2.26
CA GLY A 67 14.87 -8.69 1.00
C GLY A 67 13.57 -8.58 0.20
N SER A 68 12.56 -7.87 0.72
CA SER A 68 11.37 -7.54 -0.08
C SER A 68 11.73 -6.57 -1.22
N THR A 69 11.11 -6.75 -2.39
CA THR A 69 11.40 -5.92 -3.58
C THR A 69 10.13 -5.31 -4.16
N LEU A 70 10.23 -4.06 -4.62
CA LEU A 70 9.17 -3.40 -5.39
C LEU A 70 9.31 -3.83 -6.86
N GLU A 71 8.52 -4.80 -7.32
CA GLU A 71 8.60 -5.29 -8.70
C GLU A 71 7.91 -4.35 -9.68
N ARG A 72 6.81 -3.68 -9.28
CA ARG A 72 6.05 -2.76 -10.14
C ARG A 72 5.46 -1.59 -9.38
N ALA A 73 5.49 -0.41 -10.01
CA ALA A 73 4.64 0.72 -9.68
C ALA A 73 3.68 0.97 -10.85
N CYS A 74 2.38 0.74 -10.64
CA CYS A 74 1.39 0.83 -11.70
C CYS A 74 0.81 2.25 -11.77
N PRO A 75 0.93 2.95 -12.92
CA PRO A 75 0.27 4.23 -13.12
C PRO A 75 -1.26 4.06 -13.18
N PRO A 76 -2.04 5.15 -13.03
CA PRO A 76 -3.48 5.10 -13.27
C PRO A 76 -3.78 4.73 -14.74
N PRO A 77 -4.98 4.19 -15.01
CA PRO A 77 -5.46 3.93 -16.37
C PRO A 77 -5.43 5.19 -17.27
N VAL A 78 -5.32 5.00 -18.59
CA VAL A 78 -5.20 6.11 -19.56
C VAL A 78 -6.45 7.01 -19.62
N ASP A 79 -7.61 6.46 -19.27
CA ASP A 79 -8.89 7.17 -19.11
C ASP A 79 -8.96 8.02 -17.83
N TYR A 80 -7.93 7.96 -16.98
CA TYR A 80 -7.69 8.89 -15.88
C TYR A 80 -6.47 9.79 -16.18
N PRO A 81 -6.59 10.74 -17.12
CA PRO A 81 -5.49 11.66 -17.44
C PRO A 81 -5.15 12.54 -16.23
N VAL A 82 -3.86 12.80 -16.04
CA VAL A 82 -3.33 13.56 -14.90
C VAL A 82 -2.24 14.52 -15.35
N ASP A 83 -2.36 15.78 -14.95
CA ASP A 83 -1.34 16.83 -15.18
C ASP A 83 -0.54 17.09 -13.89
N GLY A 84 -0.11 16.02 -13.21
CA GLY A 84 0.49 16.10 -11.89
C GLY A 84 0.66 14.73 -11.20
N PRO A 85 0.84 14.71 -9.86
CA PRO A 85 1.00 13.46 -9.11
C PRO A 85 -0.20 12.54 -9.30
N PHE A 86 0.08 11.24 -9.45
CA PHE A 86 -0.99 10.25 -9.60
C PHE A 86 -1.93 10.25 -8.38
N PRO A 87 -3.26 10.33 -8.60
CA PRO A 87 -4.24 10.34 -7.52
C PRO A 87 -4.22 9.02 -6.74
N VAL A 88 -4.01 7.92 -7.47
CA VAL A 88 -3.90 6.56 -6.94
C VAL A 88 -2.45 6.10 -7.05
N LYS A 89 -1.96 5.48 -5.98
CA LYS A 89 -0.64 4.86 -5.91
C LYS A 89 -0.84 3.37 -5.76
N THR A 90 -0.31 2.61 -6.70
CA THR A 90 -0.54 1.17 -6.83
C THR A 90 0.82 0.48 -6.94
N LEU A 91 1.23 -0.26 -5.91
CA LEU A 91 2.58 -0.83 -5.80
C LEU A 91 2.52 -2.34 -5.57
N TRP A 92 3.31 -3.08 -6.36
CA TRP A 92 3.42 -4.53 -6.29
C TRP A 92 4.75 -4.93 -5.67
N TRP A 93 4.69 -5.64 -4.55
CA TRP A 93 5.85 -6.07 -3.78
C TRP A 93 5.99 -7.58 -3.80
N ARG A 94 7.22 -8.06 -3.96
CA ARG A 94 7.62 -9.43 -3.63
C ARG A 94 8.12 -9.47 -2.21
N VAL A 95 7.57 -10.37 -1.40
CA VAL A 95 8.09 -10.71 -0.08
C VAL A 95 9.04 -11.90 -0.22
N PRO A 96 10.17 -11.97 0.50
CA PRO A 96 11.08 -13.12 0.47
C PRO A 96 10.36 -14.43 0.86
N GLY A 97 10.95 -15.54 0.43
CA GLY A 97 10.58 -16.89 0.86
C GLY A 97 11.22 -17.29 2.16
#